data_AF-A0A2U3RP10-F1
#
_entry.id   AF-A0A2U3RP10-F1
#
_cell.length_a   1.000
_cell.length_b   1.000
_cell.length_c   1.000
_cell.angle_alpha   90.00
_cell.angle_beta   90.00
_cell.angle_gamma   90.00
#
_symmetry.space_group_name_H-M   'P 1'
#
loop_
_entity.id
_entity.type
_entity.pdbx_description
1 polymer ?
#
loop_
_entity_poly.entity_id
_entity_poly.type
_entity_poly.pdbx_seq_one_letter_code
_entity_poly.pdbx_strand_id
1 'polypeptide(L)'
;MEAKPEIREKYQQVISSILKKNLVYIDESGIGMSICKDRWWSKKGTHVSSKKSGKYYERTNTIAGYVNNKSIAPMIFNGSCNTRLFEA
;
A
#
# COMPACT_ATOMS: atom_id res chain seq x y z
N MET A 1 -2.35 12.36 5.54
CA MET A 1 -2.26 13.61 6.35
C MET A 1 -3.65 14.21 6.36
N GLU A 2 -4.36 14.15 7.48
CA GLU A 2 -5.74 14.65 7.55
C GLU A 2 -5.76 16.16 7.31
N ALA A 3 -6.61 16.61 6.38
CA ALA A 3 -6.68 17.99 5.94
C ALA A 3 -7.24 18.95 7.01
N LYS A 4 -7.76 18.42 8.12
CA LYS A 4 -8.33 19.20 9.23
C LYS A 4 -7.57 18.91 10.53
N PRO A 5 -6.74 19.85 11.01
CA PRO A 5 -5.86 19.62 12.16
C PRO A 5 -6.63 19.38 13.47
N GLU A 6 -7.74 20.09 13.70
CA GLU A 6 -8.56 19.96 14.91
C GLU A 6 -9.13 18.55 15.09
N ILE A 7 -9.50 17.89 13.99
CA ILE A 7 -10.07 16.54 14.01
C ILE A 7 -8.98 15.51 14.34
N ARG A 8 -7.80 15.69 13.76
CA ARG A 8 -6.63 14.85 14.02
C ARG A 8 -6.25 14.85 15.50
N GLU A 9 -6.24 16.03 16.14
CA GLU A 9 -5.93 16.14 17.57
C GLU A 9 -6.93 15.37 18.45
N LYS A 10 -8.23 15.48 18.15
CA LYS A 10 -9.27 14.71 18.84
C LYS A 10 -9.07 13.20 18.68
N TYR A 11 -8.77 12.73 17.47
CA TYR A 11 -8.50 11.31 17.24
C TYR A 11 -7.25 10.83 17.98
N GLN A 12 -6.18 11.63 18.01
CA GLN A 12 -4.97 11.28 18.75
C GLN A 12 -5.23 11.14 20.26
N GLN A 13 -6.07 12.01 20.84
CA GLN A 13 -6.47 11.90 22.24
C GLN A 13 -7.23 10.60 22.51
N VAL A 14 -8.22 10.26 21.68
CA VAL A 14 -8.98 9.00 21.82
C VAL A 14 -8.05 7.78 21.68
N ILE A 15 -7.19 7.75 20.66
CA ILE A 15 -6.28 6.63 20.39
C ILE A 15 -5.23 6.49 21.51
N SER A 16 -4.81 7.58 22.15
CA SER A 16 -3.81 7.55 23.23
C SER A 16 -4.25 6.73 24.45
N SER A 17 -5.57 6.60 24.67
CA SER A 17 -6.14 5.78 25.75
C SER A 17 -6.03 4.27 25.48
N ILE A 18 -5.78 3.88 24.22
CA ILE A 18 -5.74 2.49 23.78
C ILE A 18 -4.31 1.98 23.87
N LEU A 19 -4.14 0.81 24.47
CA LEU A 19 -2.84 0.16 24.55
C LEU A 19 -2.37 -0.25 23.14
N LYS A 20 -1.13 0.11 22.79
CA LYS A 20 -0.53 -0.18 21.47
C LYS A 20 -0.65 -1.64 21.03
N LYS A 21 -0.64 -2.58 21.99
CA LYS A 21 -0.75 -4.02 21.71
C LYS A 21 -2.09 -4.46 21.14
N ASN A 22 -3.13 -3.65 21.38
CA ASN A 22 -4.50 -3.88 20.93
C ASN A 22 -4.84 -3.02 19.70
N LEU A 23 -3.92 -2.17 19.23
CA LEU A 23 -4.13 -1.35 18.04
C LEU A 23 -3.77 -2.16 16.80
N VAL A 24 -4.77 -2.34 15.93
CA VAL A 24 -4.60 -2.90 14.60
C VAL A 24 -4.78 -1.77 13.59
N TYR A 25 -3.76 -1.54 12.78
CA TYR A 25 -3.83 -0.59 11.67
C TYR A 25 -4.17 -1.34 10.40
N ILE A 26 -5.17 -0.89 9.66
CA ILE A 26 -5.57 -1.51 8.39
C ILE A 26 -5.40 -0.46 7.31
N ASP A 27 -4.77 -0.82 6.20
CA ASP A 27 -4.59 0.07 5.06
C ASP A 27 -4.58 -0.72 3.73
N GLU A 28 -4.95 -0.02 2.66
CA GLU A 28 -4.92 -0.53 1.29
C GLU A 28 -3.79 0.13 0.50
N SER A 29 -3.00 -0.69 -0.20
CA SER A 29 -1.97 -0.21 -1.11
C SER A 29 -2.11 -0.85 -2.49
N GLY A 30 -2.12 -0.01 -3.53
CA GLY A 30 -2.16 -0.46 -4.92
C GLY A 30 -0.77 -0.49 -5.55
N ILE A 31 -0.27 -1.68 -5.87
CA ILE A 31 1.03 -1.90 -6.50
C ILE A 31 0.85 -1.97 -8.02
N GLY A 32 1.45 -1.01 -8.72
CA GLY A 32 1.50 -1.01 -10.19
C GLY A 32 2.66 -1.84 -10.71
N MET A 33 2.43 -2.69 -11.72
CA MET A 33 3.50 -3.47 -12.35
C MET A 33 4.57 -2.61 -13.05
N SER A 34 4.28 -1.34 -13.32
CA SER A 34 5.26 -0.37 -13.83
C SER A 34 6.37 -0.02 -12.83
N ILE A 35 6.17 -0.32 -11.53
CA ILE A 35 7.16 -0.08 -10.47
C ILE A 35 8.36 -1.03 -10.62
N CYS A 36 8.14 -2.25 -11.09
CA CYS A 36 9.20 -3.22 -11.31
C CYS A 36 10.05 -2.84 -12.54
N LYS A 37 11.35 -2.60 -12.34
CA LYS A 37 12.34 -2.50 -13.42
C LYS A 37 13.02 -3.86 -13.58
N ASP A 38 12.92 -4.47 -14.75
CA ASP A 38 13.21 -5.91 -14.96
C ASP A 38 14.72 -6.30 -14.94
N ARG A 39 15.60 -5.45 -14.38
CA ARG A 39 17.08 -5.52 -14.43
C ARG A 39 17.65 -5.16 -15.80
N TRP A 40 18.85 -4.60 -15.81
CA TRP A 40 19.68 -4.49 -17.01
C TRP A 40 21.16 -4.58 -16.66
N TRP A 41 21.86 -5.47 -17.35
CA TRP A 41 23.31 -5.50 -17.45
C TRP A 41 23.66 -5.09 -18.88
N SER A 42 24.64 -4.21 -19.04
CA SER A 42 25.11 -3.76 -20.36
C SER A 42 26.58 -4.05 -20.52
N LYS A 43 27.03 -4.33 -21.75
CA LYS A 43 28.45 -4.25 -22.08
C LYS A 43 28.97 -2.86 -21.72
N LYS A 44 30.22 -2.80 -21.28
CA LYS A 44 30.87 -1.52 -20.98
C LYS A 44 30.88 -0.70 -22.28
N GLY A 45 30.11 0.38 -22.31
CA GLY A 45 30.00 1.29 -23.47
C GLY A 45 28.72 1.18 -24.30
N THR A 46 27.77 0.29 -24.01
CA THR A 46 26.50 0.20 -24.77
C THR A 46 25.32 0.84 -24.04
N HIS A 47 24.59 1.72 -24.75
CA HIS A 47 23.35 2.32 -24.25
C HIS A 47 22.23 1.27 -24.18
N VAL A 48 21.54 1.27 -23.05
CA VAL A 48 20.42 0.38 -22.76
C VAL A 48 19.18 1.25 -22.59
N SER A 49 18.28 1.22 -23.56
CA SER A 49 16.99 1.91 -23.44
C SER A 49 15.94 0.99 -22.85
N SER A 50 15.47 1.30 -21.65
CA SER A 50 14.26 0.69 -21.07
C SER A 50 13.09 1.66 -21.24
N LYS A 51 12.53 1.79 -22.46
CA LYS A 51 11.24 2.47 -22.60
C LYS A 51 10.13 1.50 -22.16
N LYS A 52 9.82 1.46 -20.86
CA LYS A 52 8.51 0.94 -20.43
C LYS A 52 7.48 2.01 -20.81
N SER A 53 6.61 1.69 -21.75
CA SER A 53 5.48 2.58 -22.04
C SER A 53 4.69 2.79 -20.74
N GLY A 54 4.24 4.01 -20.46
CA GLY A 54 3.31 4.29 -19.35
C GLY A 54 1.92 3.67 -19.54
N LYS A 55 1.80 2.64 -20.40
CA LYS A 55 0.58 1.85 -20.55
C LYS A 55 0.22 1.26 -19.20
N TYR A 56 -1.04 1.45 -18.86
CA TYR A 56 -1.64 0.98 -17.62
C TYR A 56 -1.62 -0.55 -17.62
N TYR A 57 -0.64 -1.13 -16.94
CA TYR A 57 -0.69 -2.52 -16.56
C TYR A 57 -1.65 -2.66 -15.38
N GLU A 58 -2.34 -3.80 -15.28
CA GLU A 58 -3.28 -4.09 -14.18
C GLU A 58 -2.63 -3.76 -12.83
N ARG A 59 -3.37 -3.01 -11.99
CA ARG A 59 -2.96 -2.70 -10.63
C ARG A 59 -3.38 -3.86 -9.74
N THR A 60 -2.43 -4.39 -8.98
CA THR A 60 -2.71 -5.37 -7.93
C THR A 60 -2.83 -4.61 -6.62
N ASN A 61 -4.02 -4.63 -6.02
CA ASN A 61 -4.25 -4.00 -4.73
C ASN A 61 -4.03 -5.03 -3.62
N THR A 62 -3.57 -4.56 -2.48
CA THR A 62 -3.32 -5.37 -1.29
C THR A 62 -3.87 -4.63 -0.09
N ILE A 63 -4.62 -5.34 0.75
CA ILE A 63 -5.08 -4.87 2.05
C ILE A 63 -4.44 -5.74 3.13
N ALA A 64 -3.95 -5.13 4.20
CA ALA A 64 -3.34 -5.87 5.30
C ALA A 64 -3.56 -5.14 6.62
N GLY A 65 -3.66 -5.92 7.70
CA GLY A 65 -3.59 -5.40 9.06
C GLY A 65 -2.14 -5.35 9.54
N TYR A 66 -1.83 -4.41 10.43
CA TYR A 66 -0.54 -4.30 11.09
C TYR A 66 -0.75 -4.16 12.59
N VAL A 67 -0.16 -5.07 13.35
CA VAL A 67 -0.24 -5.12 14.82
C VAL A 67 1.09 -5.59 15.38
N ASN A 68 1.59 -4.95 16.44
CA ASN A 68 2.82 -5.38 17.13
C ASN A 68 4.01 -5.67 16.20
N ASN A 69 4.26 -4.78 15.23
CA ASN A 69 5.35 -4.92 14.27
C ASN A 69 5.23 -6.12 13.32
N LYS A 70 4.03 -6.69 13.19
CA LYS A 70 3.74 -7.82 12.30
C LYS A 70 2.56 -7.48 11.40
N SER A 71 2.71 -7.85 10.12
CA SER A 71 1.59 -7.85 9.18
C SER A 71 0.70 -9.06 9.45
N ILE A 72 -0.61 -8.85 9.45
CA ILE A 72 -1.64 -9.86 9.65
C ILE A 72 -2.65 -9.79 8.51
N ALA A 73 -3.22 -10.95 8.16
CA ALA A 73 -4.27 -11.09 7.15
C ALA A 73 -4.03 -10.29 5.84
N PRO A 74 -2.87 -10.46 5.17
CA PRO A 74 -2.68 -9.85 3.86
C PRO A 74 -3.61 -10.50 2.84
N MET A 75 -4.38 -9.67 2.13
CA MET A 75 -5.25 -10.09 1.05
C MET A 75 -4.89 -9.31 -0.21
N ILE A 76 -4.71 -10.05 -1.30
CA ILE A 76 -4.35 -9.51 -2.62
C ILE A 76 -5.58 -9.64 -3.52
N PHE A 77 -5.94 -8.57 -4.21
CA PHE A 77 -7.05 -8.56 -5.15
C PHE A 77 -6.77 -7.64 -6.34
N ASN A 78 -7.47 -7.92 -7.44
CA ASN A 78 -7.39 -7.13 -8.66
C ASN A 78 -8.65 -6.26 -8.76
N GLY A 79 -8.48 -4.99 -9.12
CA GLY A 79 -9.59 -4.02 -9.20
C GLY A 79 -9.70 -3.16 -7.93
N SER A 80 -10.89 -2.64 -7.66
CA SER A 80 -11.13 -1.71 -6.56
C SER A 80 -11.63 -2.41 -5.30
N CYS A 81 -11.20 -1.92 -4.13
CA CYS A 81 -11.79 -2.32 -2.86
C CYS A 81 -13.26 -1.88 -2.84
N ASN A 82 -14.17 -2.86 -2.79
CA ASN A 82 -15.61 -2.62 -2.68
C ASN A 82 -16.11 -3.15 -1.35
N THR A 83 -17.26 -2.65 -0.88
CA THR A 83 -17.82 -3.04 0.42
C THR A 83 -18.00 -4.55 0.53
N ARG A 84 -18.42 -5.22 -0.56
CA ARG A 84 -18.57 -6.67 -0.60
C ARG A 84 -17.25 -7.42 -0.42
N LEU A 85 -16.14 -6.89 -0.93
CA LEU A 85 -14.80 -7.46 -0.83
C LEU A 85 -14.20 -7.25 0.56
N PHE A 86 -14.57 -6.14 1.22
CA PHE A 86 -14.16 -5.86 2.59
C PHE A 86 -14.95 -6.66 3.64
N GLU A 87 -16.23 -6.95 3.36
CA GLU A 87 -17.12 -7.72 4.24
C GLU A 87 -17.12 -9.23 3.98
N ALA A 88 -16.46 -9.71 2.92
CA ALA A 88 -16.35 -11.13 2.56
C ALA A 88 -15.36 -11.88 3.47
#